data_AF-A0A091E101-F1
#
_entry.id   AF-A0A091E101-F1
#
_cell.length_a   1.000
_cell.length_b   1.000
_cell.length_c   1.000
_cell.angle_alpha   90.00
_cell.angle_beta   90.00
_cell.angle_gamma   90.00
#
_symmetry.space_group_name_H-M   'P 1'
#
loop_
_entity.id
_entity.type
_entity.pdbx_description
1 polymer ?
#
loop_
_entity_poly.entity_id
_entity_poly.type
_entity_poly.pdbx_seq_one_letter_code
_entity_poly.pdbx_strand_id
1 'polypeptide(L)'
;MNLDSLSLALSQISYLVDNLTKKNYRASQQEIQHIVNRHGPEADRHLLRCLFSHVDFSGDGKSSGKDFHQTQFLIQECASLITKPNFISTLSYAIDNPLHYQKSLKPAPHLFAQLSKVLKLSKVQEVIFGLALLNSSSSDLRGFAAQFIKQKLPDLLRSYIDADVSGNQEGGFQDIAIEVLHLLLSHLLFGQKGAFGVGQEQIDAFLKTLRRDFPQERCPVVLAPLLYPEKRDILMDRILPDSGGVAKTMMESSLADFMQEVGYGFCASIEECRNIIMQFGVREVTAAQVARVLGMMARTHSGLTDGIPLQSISAPGSGIWSDGKDKSDGTQAHTWNVEVLIDVLKELNPSLNFKEVTYELDHPGFQIRDSKGLHNVVYGIQRGLGMEVFPVDFIYRPWKHAEGQLSFIQHSLINPEIFCFADYPCHTVATDILKAPPEDDNREIATW
;
A
#
# COMPACT_ATOMS: atom_id res chain seq x y z
N MET A 1 25.24 -31.55 17.55
CA MET A 1 24.13 -30.58 17.49
C MET A 1 24.72 -29.20 17.20
N ASN A 2 24.75 -28.78 15.94
CA ASN A 2 25.13 -27.42 15.57
C ASN A 2 23.88 -26.54 15.67
N LEU A 3 23.62 -25.99 16.86
CA LEU A 3 22.66 -24.90 17.02
C LEU A 3 23.10 -23.76 16.10
N ASP A 4 22.18 -23.28 15.26
CA ASP A 4 22.40 -22.10 14.44
C ASP A 4 22.70 -20.92 15.39
N SER A 5 23.74 -20.15 15.08
CA SER A 5 24.16 -18.98 15.88
C SER A 5 23.01 -18.02 16.17
N LEU A 6 22.07 -17.89 15.23
CA LEU A 6 20.87 -17.09 15.39
C LEU A 6 19.88 -17.72 16.37
N SER A 7 19.62 -19.02 16.28
CA SER A 7 18.70 -19.72 17.20
C SER A 7 19.13 -19.58 18.66
N LEU A 8 20.45 -19.65 18.92
CA LEU A 8 21.01 -19.44 20.24
C LEU A 8 20.80 -17.98 20.71
N ALA A 9 21.08 -17.01 19.85
CA ALA A 9 20.84 -15.60 20.10
C ALA A 9 19.37 -15.29 20.44
N LEU A 10 18.42 -15.86 19.69
CA LEU A 10 16.98 -15.68 19.95
C LEU A 10 16.57 -16.31 21.29
N SER A 11 17.11 -17.49 21.62
CA SER A 11 16.86 -18.14 22.91
C SER A 11 17.39 -17.32 24.09
N GLN A 12 18.55 -16.67 23.91
CA GLN A 12 19.17 -15.81 24.91
C GLN A 12 18.34 -14.54 25.13
N ILE A 13 17.82 -13.92 24.06
CA ILE A 13 16.88 -12.80 24.17
C ILE A 13 15.65 -13.22 24.98
N SER A 14 15.03 -14.36 24.66
CA SER A 14 13.87 -14.86 25.40
C SER A 14 14.18 -15.07 26.88
N TYR A 15 15.32 -15.68 27.20
CA TYR A 15 15.75 -15.89 28.59
C TYR A 15 15.97 -14.58 29.34
N LEU A 16 16.66 -13.61 28.72
CA LEU A 16 16.96 -12.32 29.34
C LEU A 16 15.68 -11.53 29.60
N VAL A 17 14.72 -11.52 28.66
CA VAL A 17 13.42 -10.82 28.82
C VAL A 17 12.56 -11.45 29.93
N ASP A 18 12.46 -12.78 29.97
CA ASP A 18 11.69 -13.51 30.99
C ASP A 18 12.22 -13.23 32.40
N ASN A 19 13.54 -13.11 32.54
CA ASN A 19 14.22 -12.93 33.82
C ASN A 19 14.54 -11.46 34.16
N LEU A 20 13.88 -10.48 33.52
CA LEU A 20 14.10 -9.07 33.82
C LEU A 20 13.66 -8.70 35.24
N THR A 21 14.58 -8.11 35.98
CA THR A 21 14.37 -7.61 37.35
C THR A 21 15.08 -6.28 37.53
N LYS A 22 14.77 -5.57 38.63
CA LYS A 22 15.47 -4.33 38.98
C LYS A 22 17.00 -4.50 39.08
N LYS A 23 17.49 -5.68 39.49
CA LYS A 23 18.92 -5.92 39.72
C LYS A 23 19.70 -6.11 38.43
N ASN A 24 19.14 -6.83 37.45
CA ASN A 24 19.82 -7.14 36.19
C ASN A 24 19.38 -6.24 35.02
N TYR A 25 18.36 -5.40 35.18
CA TYR A 25 17.77 -4.57 34.12
C TYR A 25 18.79 -3.96 33.14
N ARG A 26 19.76 -3.18 33.65
CA ARG A 26 20.75 -2.52 32.79
C ARG A 26 21.69 -3.51 32.07
N ALA A 27 22.11 -4.57 32.76
CA ALA A 27 23.00 -5.57 32.19
C ALA A 27 22.28 -6.39 31.10
N SER A 28 21.08 -6.89 31.41
CA SER A 28 20.24 -7.62 30.45
C SER A 28 19.88 -6.76 29.25
N GLN A 29 19.58 -5.48 29.44
CA GLN A 29 19.30 -4.55 28.34
C GLN A 29 20.51 -4.34 27.43
N GLN A 30 21.72 -4.14 27.99
CA GLN A 30 22.94 -3.98 27.21
C GLN A 30 23.29 -5.24 26.42
N GLU A 31 23.11 -6.41 27.04
CA GLU A 31 23.36 -7.70 26.41
C GLU A 31 22.35 -7.97 25.28
N ILE A 32 21.06 -7.73 25.51
CA ILE A 32 20.03 -7.81 24.47
C ILE A 32 20.38 -6.88 23.31
N GLN A 33 20.75 -5.62 23.58
CA GLN A 33 21.11 -4.68 22.52
C GLN A 33 22.34 -5.15 21.73
N HIS A 34 23.33 -5.75 22.40
CA HIS A 34 24.49 -6.32 21.72
C HIS A 34 24.08 -7.46 20.77
N ILE A 35 23.18 -8.34 21.21
CA ILE A 35 22.66 -9.43 20.38
C ILE A 35 21.87 -8.87 19.19
N VAL A 36 20.97 -7.89 19.42
CA VAL A 36 20.18 -7.24 18.36
C VAL A 36 21.08 -6.56 17.34
N ASN A 37 22.10 -5.83 17.77
CA ASN A 37 23.04 -5.17 16.86
C ASN A 37 23.85 -6.17 16.02
N ARG A 38 24.09 -7.37 16.54
CA ARG A 38 24.84 -8.42 15.84
C ARG A 38 23.99 -9.21 14.85
N HIS A 39 22.74 -9.49 15.20
CA HIS A 39 21.84 -10.37 14.42
C HIS A 39 20.79 -9.60 13.61
N GLY A 40 20.71 -8.28 13.77
CA GLY A 40 19.91 -7.40 12.92
C GLY A 40 18.40 -7.50 13.14
N PRO A 41 17.60 -7.23 12.09
CA PRO A 41 16.14 -7.09 12.20
C PRO A 41 15.39 -8.30 12.74
N GLU A 42 15.90 -9.52 12.53
CA GLU A 42 15.27 -10.74 13.04
C GLU A 42 15.29 -10.79 14.57
N ALA A 43 16.44 -10.45 15.17
CA ALA A 43 16.59 -10.37 16.62
C ALA A 43 15.79 -9.21 17.23
N ASP A 44 15.73 -8.06 16.54
CA ASP A 44 14.89 -6.92 16.91
C ASP A 44 13.40 -7.31 16.93
N ARG A 45 12.94 -7.98 15.88
CA ARG A 45 11.56 -8.47 15.78
C ARG A 45 11.21 -9.48 16.87
N HIS A 46 12.13 -10.40 17.17
CA HIS A 46 11.96 -11.40 18.23
C HIS A 46 11.98 -10.78 19.63
N LEU A 47 12.82 -9.76 19.88
CA LEU A 47 12.81 -8.99 21.12
C LEU A 47 11.43 -8.36 21.36
N LEU A 48 10.90 -7.65 20.36
CA LEU A 48 9.58 -7.02 20.46
C LEU A 48 8.48 -8.06 20.69
N ARG A 49 8.51 -9.19 19.96
CA ARG A 49 7.59 -10.31 20.19
C ARG A 49 7.66 -10.82 21.64
N CYS A 50 8.86 -11.01 22.18
CA CYS A 50 9.05 -11.45 23.56
C CYS A 50 8.47 -10.43 24.54
N LEU A 51 8.79 -9.14 24.39
CA LEU A 51 8.30 -8.09 25.28
C LEU A 51 6.77 -7.97 25.26
N PHE A 52 6.16 -7.91 24.07
CA PHE A 52 4.71 -7.89 23.91
C PHE A 52 4.02 -9.12 24.50
N SER A 53 4.71 -10.27 24.58
CA SER A 53 4.15 -11.50 25.13
C SER A 53 4.21 -11.59 26.66
N HIS A 54 5.12 -10.86 27.31
CA HIS A 54 5.25 -10.87 28.77
C HIS A 54 4.45 -9.77 29.46
N VAL A 55 4.10 -8.70 28.74
CA VAL A 55 3.33 -7.58 29.29
C VAL A 55 1.84 -7.90 29.33
N ASP A 56 1.20 -7.67 30.47
CA ASP A 56 -0.25 -7.80 30.62
C ASP A 56 -0.97 -6.50 30.26
N PHE A 57 -1.78 -6.56 29.20
CA PHE A 57 -2.55 -5.43 28.71
C PHE A 57 -3.95 -5.30 29.33
N SER A 58 -4.38 -6.26 30.16
CA SER A 58 -5.72 -6.26 30.75
C SER A 58 -5.88 -5.27 31.92
N GLY A 59 -4.77 -4.81 32.50
CA GLY A 59 -4.75 -3.96 33.69
C GLY A 59 -5.07 -2.48 33.46
N ASP A 60 -5.06 -1.70 34.54
CA ASP A 60 -5.35 -0.26 34.52
C ASP A 60 -4.14 0.60 34.09
N GLY A 61 -3.14 0.04 33.42
CA GLY A 61 -1.95 0.75 32.95
C GLY A 61 -1.00 1.23 34.05
N LYS A 62 -1.31 0.99 35.33
CA LYS A 62 -0.38 1.17 36.44
C LYS A 62 0.43 -0.11 36.58
N SER A 63 1.45 -0.27 35.74
CA SER A 63 2.38 -1.39 35.86
C SER A 63 3.10 -1.29 37.21
N SER A 64 2.59 -1.96 38.24
CA SER A 64 3.28 -2.27 39.49
C SER A 64 3.31 -3.80 39.70
N GLY A 65 2.95 -4.55 38.66
CA GLY A 65 2.87 -6.00 38.63
C GLY A 65 4.22 -6.67 38.39
N LYS A 66 4.17 -8.00 38.21
CA LYS A 66 5.36 -8.85 38.00
C LYS A 66 6.12 -8.54 36.71
N ASP A 67 5.44 -7.95 35.74
CA ASP A 67 5.92 -7.57 34.41
C ASP A 67 6.36 -6.10 34.31
N PHE A 68 6.57 -5.42 35.45
CA PHE A 68 6.92 -4.00 35.47
C PHE A 68 8.15 -3.68 34.62
N HIS A 69 9.22 -4.47 34.75
CA HIS A 69 10.47 -4.22 34.04
C HIS A 69 10.34 -4.51 32.55
N GLN A 70 9.60 -5.54 32.17
CA GLN A 70 9.26 -5.86 30.78
C GLN A 70 8.42 -4.74 30.18
N THR A 71 7.45 -4.19 30.92
CA THR A 71 6.64 -3.04 30.50
C THR A 71 7.51 -1.79 30.28
N GLN A 72 8.40 -1.47 31.22
CA GLN A 72 9.31 -0.32 31.05
C GLN A 72 10.23 -0.49 29.84
N PHE A 73 10.74 -1.70 29.62
CA PHE A 73 11.59 -1.96 28.48
C PHE A 73 10.80 -1.91 27.17
N LEU A 74 9.58 -2.45 27.13
CA LEU A 74 8.69 -2.36 25.97
C LEU A 74 8.36 -0.90 25.61
N ILE A 75 8.09 -0.04 26.60
CA ILE A 75 7.87 1.39 26.36
C ILE A 75 9.08 2.01 25.66
N GLN A 76 10.29 1.71 26.16
CA GLN A 76 11.53 2.22 25.57
C GLN A 76 11.73 1.70 24.14
N GLU A 77 11.55 0.41 23.91
CA GLU A 77 11.72 -0.18 22.58
C GLU A 77 10.68 0.35 21.59
N CYS A 78 9.41 0.50 21.99
CA CYS A 78 8.37 1.12 21.18
C CYS A 78 8.70 2.57 20.80
N ALA A 79 9.27 3.35 21.73
CA ALA A 79 9.71 4.72 21.46
C ALA A 79 10.86 4.77 20.44
N SER A 80 11.77 3.79 20.45
CA SER A 80 12.82 3.68 19.43
C SER A 80 12.33 3.08 18.12
N LEU A 81 11.37 2.16 18.17
CA LEU A 81 10.88 1.41 17.01
C LEU A 81 10.14 2.30 16.03
N ILE A 82 9.39 3.30 16.53
CA ILE A 82 8.52 4.17 15.71
C ILE A 82 9.27 4.96 14.63
N THR A 83 10.57 5.17 14.79
CA THR A 83 11.44 5.86 13.81
C THR A 83 12.22 4.90 12.92
N LYS A 84 12.11 3.58 13.12
CA LYS A 84 12.79 2.58 12.27
C LYS A 84 11.98 2.29 11.01
N PRO A 85 12.63 2.04 9.85
CA PRO A 85 11.92 1.78 8.59
C PRO A 85 11.07 0.50 8.62
N ASN A 86 11.41 -0.46 9.47
CA ASN A 86 10.68 -1.72 9.65
C ASN A 86 9.58 -1.65 10.74
N PHE A 87 9.25 -0.45 11.27
CA PHE A 87 8.27 -0.24 12.34
C PHE A 87 6.96 -1.02 12.11
N ILE A 88 6.31 -0.79 10.96
CA ILE A 88 4.99 -1.37 10.65
C ILE A 88 5.06 -2.90 10.69
N SER A 89 6.01 -3.49 9.95
CA SER A 89 6.16 -4.94 9.87
C SER A 89 6.50 -5.57 11.23
N THR A 90 7.33 -4.90 12.04
CA THR A 90 7.81 -5.42 13.33
C THR A 90 6.71 -5.36 14.39
N LEU A 91 5.99 -4.23 14.46
CA LEU A 91 4.87 -4.06 15.38
C LEU A 91 3.73 -5.02 15.06
N SER A 92 3.30 -5.09 13.79
CA SER A 92 2.23 -6.00 13.37
C SER A 92 2.59 -7.45 13.66
N TYR A 93 3.81 -7.88 13.30
CA TYR A 93 4.26 -9.25 13.58
C TYR A 93 4.24 -9.59 15.07
N ALA A 94 4.74 -8.70 15.93
CA ALA A 94 4.81 -8.94 17.38
C ALA A 94 3.41 -9.06 18.02
N ILE A 95 2.43 -8.31 17.51
CA ILE A 95 1.05 -8.35 18.00
C ILE A 95 0.26 -9.53 17.41
N ASP A 96 0.50 -9.87 16.15
CA ASP A 96 -0.18 -10.98 15.46
C ASP A 96 0.34 -12.35 15.91
N ASN A 97 1.60 -12.45 16.35
CA ASN A 97 2.27 -13.71 16.69
C ASN A 97 2.77 -13.74 18.15
N PRO A 98 1.92 -13.53 19.16
CA PRO A 98 2.36 -13.58 20.54
C PRO A 98 2.85 -14.98 20.93
N LEU A 99 3.68 -15.08 21.97
CA LEU A 99 4.08 -16.36 22.55
C LEU A 99 2.89 -17.02 23.25
N HIS A 100 2.89 -18.36 23.31
CA HIS A 100 1.74 -19.19 23.69
C HIS A 100 1.13 -18.90 25.07
N TYR A 101 1.87 -18.29 25.99
CA TYR A 101 1.39 -17.93 27.34
C TYR A 101 0.72 -16.55 27.42
N GLN A 102 0.80 -15.73 26.37
CA GLN A 102 0.14 -14.42 26.32
C GLN A 102 -1.37 -14.58 26.13
N LYS A 103 -2.16 -13.89 26.96
CA LYS A 103 -3.62 -13.99 27.00
C LYS A 103 -4.35 -12.67 26.77
N SER A 104 -3.72 -11.54 27.05
CA SER A 104 -4.35 -10.21 26.95
C SER A 104 -4.24 -9.58 25.57
N LEU A 105 -3.25 -9.98 24.76
CA LEU A 105 -2.99 -9.43 23.43
C LEU A 105 -3.83 -10.15 22.37
N LYS A 106 -5.15 -9.92 22.38
CA LYS A 106 -6.10 -10.51 21.40
C LYS A 106 -6.92 -9.41 20.74
N PRO A 107 -7.35 -9.58 19.48
CA PRO A 107 -8.22 -8.62 18.81
C PRO A 107 -9.48 -8.34 19.63
N ALA A 108 -9.61 -7.11 20.11
CA ALA A 108 -10.74 -6.67 20.92
C ALA A 108 -10.96 -5.15 20.75
N PRO A 109 -12.20 -4.64 20.90
CA PRO A 109 -12.50 -3.22 20.71
C PRO A 109 -11.69 -2.28 21.63
N HIS A 110 -11.37 -2.75 22.83
CA HIS A 110 -10.68 -1.96 23.87
C HIS A 110 -9.16 -2.12 23.85
N LEU A 111 -8.60 -2.98 22.97
CA LEU A 111 -7.18 -3.29 22.94
C LEU A 111 -6.33 -2.04 22.69
N PHE A 112 -6.72 -1.19 21.74
CA PHE A 112 -5.95 0.02 21.41
C PHE A 112 -5.91 1.03 22.57
N ALA A 113 -7.01 1.14 23.33
CA ALA A 113 -7.04 1.97 24.53
C ALA A 113 -6.12 1.41 25.62
N GLN A 114 -6.06 0.08 25.77
CA GLN A 114 -5.14 -0.59 26.69
C GLN A 114 -3.68 -0.43 26.26
N LEU A 115 -3.37 -0.64 24.98
CA LEU A 115 -2.04 -0.41 24.41
C LEU A 115 -1.58 1.01 24.67
N SER A 116 -2.41 2.01 24.35
CA SER A 116 -2.14 3.42 24.62
C SER A 116 -1.79 3.67 26.09
N LYS A 117 -2.60 3.12 27.00
CA LYS A 117 -2.43 3.33 28.44
C LYS A 117 -1.17 2.67 29.00
N VAL A 118 -0.92 1.40 28.63
CA VAL A 118 0.23 0.62 29.11
C VAL A 118 1.53 1.15 28.52
N LEU A 119 1.54 1.47 27.23
CA LEU A 119 2.73 2.00 26.54
C LEU A 119 2.92 3.51 26.75
N LYS A 120 1.96 4.19 27.39
CA LYS A 120 1.96 5.63 27.62
C LYS A 120 2.12 6.43 26.32
N LEU A 121 1.38 6.03 25.29
CA LEU A 121 1.47 6.64 23.97
C LEU A 121 0.97 8.10 24.02
N SER A 122 1.70 9.00 23.37
CA SER A 122 1.21 10.34 23.07
C SER A 122 0.07 10.29 22.04
N LYS A 123 -0.70 11.37 21.90
CA LYS A 123 -1.79 11.46 20.90
C LYS A 123 -1.32 11.13 19.48
N VAL A 124 -0.10 11.53 19.12
CA VAL A 124 0.49 11.23 17.80
C VAL A 124 0.88 9.75 17.72
N GLN A 125 1.52 9.20 18.76
CA GLN A 125 1.89 7.79 18.79
C GLN A 125 0.66 6.87 18.75
N GLU A 126 -0.46 7.24 19.40
CA GLU A 126 -1.73 6.51 19.29
C GLU A 126 -2.17 6.35 17.83
N VAL A 127 -2.19 7.46 17.08
CA VAL A 127 -2.56 7.46 15.66
C VAL A 127 -1.60 6.60 14.84
N ILE A 128 -0.30 6.74 15.07
CA ILE A 128 0.74 6.05 14.30
C ILE A 128 0.74 4.54 14.56
N PHE A 129 0.53 4.12 15.81
CA PHE A 129 0.32 2.71 16.14
C PHE A 129 -0.95 2.15 15.48
N GLY A 130 -2.03 2.94 15.49
CA GLY A 130 -3.25 2.59 14.76
C GLY A 130 -2.99 2.39 13.27
N LEU A 131 -2.29 3.32 12.62
CA LEU A 131 -1.95 3.27 11.19
C LEU A 131 -1.07 2.05 10.86
N ALA A 132 -0.08 1.74 11.69
CA ALA A 132 0.74 0.55 11.52
C ALA A 132 -0.10 -0.73 11.55
N LEU A 133 -1.03 -0.84 12.50
CA LEU A 133 -1.86 -2.03 12.70
C LEU A 133 -2.98 -2.21 11.67
N LEU A 134 -3.18 -1.26 10.75
CA LEU A 134 -3.94 -1.51 9.51
C LEU A 134 -3.29 -2.58 8.63
N ASN A 135 -2.01 -2.89 8.84
CA ASN A 135 -1.23 -3.90 8.11
C ASN A 135 -1.12 -5.23 8.88
N SER A 136 -1.91 -5.45 9.92
CA SER A 136 -1.98 -6.73 10.65
C SER A 136 -2.51 -7.85 9.75
N SER A 137 -2.04 -9.09 9.99
CA SER A 137 -2.59 -10.29 9.34
C SER A 137 -4.01 -10.62 9.82
N SER A 138 -4.40 -10.16 11.02
CA SER A 138 -5.73 -10.36 11.59
C SER A 138 -6.74 -9.36 11.02
N SER A 139 -7.76 -9.86 10.30
CA SER A 139 -8.85 -9.02 9.78
C SER A 139 -9.60 -8.25 10.88
N ASP A 140 -9.86 -8.88 12.03
CA ASP A 140 -10.54 -8.22 13.16
C ASP A 140 -9.70 -7.08 13.74
N LEU A 141 -8.40 -7.29 13.93
CA LEU A 141 -7.49 -6.26 14.42
C LEU A 141 -7.39 -5.07 13.48
N ARG A 142 -7.34 -5.31 12.16
CA ARG A 142 -7.42 -4.24 11.14
C ARG A 142 -8.73 -3.47 11.24
N GLY A 143 -9.85 -4.15 11.46
CA GLY A 143 -11.16 -3.53 11.68
C GLY A 143 -11.17 -2.61 12.92
N PHE A 144 -10.65 -3.09 14.05
CA PHE A 144 -10.53 -2.28 15.27
C PHE A 144 -9.53 -1.12 15.12
N ALA A 145 -8.40 -1.32 14.43
CA ALA A 145 -7.44 -0.27 14.11
C ALA A 145 -8.11 0.85 13.31
N ALA A 146 -8.88 0.49 12.27
CA ALA A 146 -9.60 1.45 11.43
C ALA A 146 -10.62 2.27 12.25
N GLN A 147 -11.35 1.63 13.17
CA GLN A 147 -12.27 2.33 14.08
C GLN A 147 -11.53 3.26 15.03
N PHE A 148 -10.41 2.83 15.59
CA PHE A 148 -9.59 3.63 16.50
C PHE A 148 -9.02 4.87 15.80
N ILE A 149 -8.45 4.72 14.60
CA ILE A 149 -7.93 5.84 13.80
C ILE A 149 -9.05 6.81 13.41
N LYS A 150 -10.22 6.29 13.02
CA LYS A 150 -11.38 7.12 12.67
C LYS A 150 -11.82 8.06 13.80
N GLN A 151 -11.54 7.70 15.04
CA GLN A 151 -11.79 8.56 16.20
C GLN A 151 -10.61 9.50 16.48
N LYS A 152 -9.39 8.95 16.54
CA LYS A 152 -8.21 9.67 17.03
C LYS A 152 -7.57 10.62 16.02
N LEU A 153 -7.58 10.28 14.73
CA LEU A 153 -6.91 11.06 13.70
C LEU A 153 -7.57 12.44 13.49
N PRO A 154 -8.90 12.57 13.31
CA PRO A 154 -9.53 13.88 13.17
C PRO A 154 -9.30 14.78 14.39
N ASP A 155 -9.32 14.22 15.59
CA ASP A 155 -9.09 14.95 16.84
C ASP A 155 -7.64 15.42 16.99
N LEU A 156 -6.67 14.61 16.54
CA LEU A 156 -5.26 14.99 16.50
C LEU A 156 -5.04 16.18 15.56
N LEU A 157 -5.57 16.11 14.33
CA LEU A 157 -5.44 17.18 13.34
C LEU A 157 -6.09 18.47 13.84
N ARG A 158 -7.31 18.38 14.39
CA ARG A 158 -8.02 19.52 14.97
C ARG A 158 -7.22 20.14 16.13
N SER A 159 -6.73 19.31 17.05
CA SER A 159 -5.91 19.77 18.19
C SER A 159 -4.66 20.54 17.75
N TYR A 160 -4.05 20.18 16.63
CA TYR A 160 -2.88 20.87 16.12
C TYR A 160 -3.23 22.14 15.34
N ILE A 161 -4.28 22.11 14.52
CA ILE A 161 -4.79 23.30 13.82
C ILE A 161 -5.22 24.38 14.83
N ASP A 162 -5.89 23.99 15.91
CA ASP A 162 -6.41 24.92 16.92
C ASP A 162 -5.32 25.43 17.89
N ALA A 163 -4.26 24.65 18.13
CA ALA A 163 -3.14 25.05 18.99
C ALA A 163 -2.43 26.32 18.48
N ASP A 164 -2.52 26.63 17.19
CA ASP A 164 -2.05 27.88 16.58
C ASP A 164 -2.68 29.14 17.16
N VAL A 165 -3.89 29.05 17.70
CA VAL A 165 -4.66 30.22 18.17
C VAL A 165 -4.32 30.57 19.62
N SER A 166 -3.71 29.64 20.37
CA SER A 166 -3.39 29.83 21.79
C SER A 166 -1.98 29.31 22.07
N GLY A 167 -1.00 30.22 22.08
CA GLY A 167 0.45 29.94 22.11
C GLY A 167 1.01 29.28 23.38
N ASN A 168 0.40 28.20 23.87
CA ASN A 168 0.99 27.29 24.84
C ASN A 168 0.13 26.02 24.96
N GLN A 169 0.64 24.88 24.49
CA GLN A 169 0.54 23.55 25.14
C GLN A 169 1.17 22.40 24.33
N GLU A 170 1.58 21.38 25.08
CA GLU A 170 2.29 20.12 24.80
C GLU A 170 1.75 19.25 23.63
N GLY A 171 1.79 19.74 22.38
CA GLY A 171 1.27 18.95 21.25
C GLY A 171 1.78 19.32 19.87
N GLY A 172 2.88 20.07 19.77
CA GLY A 172 3.44 20.47 18.47
C GLY A 172 4.07 19.29 17.72
N PHE A 173 3.87 19.22 16.40
CA PHE A 173 4.62 18.32 15.52
C PHE A 173 6.10 18.71 15.37
N GLN A 174 6.56 19.79 16.03
CA GLN A 174 7.92 20.29 15.97
C GLN A 174 8.93 19.39 16.72
N ASP A 175 8.50 18.74 17.80
CA ASP A 175 9.36 17.83 18.60
C ASP A 175 9.21 16.35 18.20
N ILE A 176 8.49 16.09 17.11
CA ILE A 176 8.20 14.73 16.65
C ILE A 176 9.21 14.35 15.57
N ALA A 177 9.66 13.09 15.61
CA ALA A 177 10.55 12.55 14.60
C ALA A 177 9.98 12.71 13.19
N ILE A 178 10.83 13.09 12.24
CA ILE A 178 10.43 13.42 10.87
C ILE A 178 9.80 12.20 10.18
N GLU A 179 10.28 11.00 10.49
CA GLU A 179 9.77 9.73 9.98
C GLU A 179 8.30 9.51 10.37
N VAL A 180 7.94 9.92 11.59
CA VAL A 180 6.56 9.81 12.11
C VAL A 180 5.64 10.77 11.38
N LEU A 181 6.10 12.00 11.16
CA LEU A 181 5.34 13.00 10.40
C LEU A 181 5.19 12.59 8.93
N HIS A 182 6.26 12.05 8.33
CA HIS A 182 6.24 11.51 6.98
C HIS A 182 5.19 10.40 6.85
N LEU A 183 5.21 9.42 7.77
CA LEU A 183 4.25 8.31 7.78
C LEU A 183 2.79 8.81 7.86
N LEU A 184 2.53 9.80 8.72
CA LEU A 184 1.22 10.43 8.84
C LEU A 184 0.79 11.11 7.53
N LEU A 185 1.67 11.92 6.95
CA LEU A 185 1.40 12.63 5.68
C LEU A 185 1.19 11.66 4.52
N SER A 186 1.98 10.60 4.41
CA SER A 186 1.79 9.58 3.38
C SER A 186 0.38 8.97 3.45
N HIS A 187 -0.10 8.67 4.66
CA HIS A 187 -1.46 8.16 4.85
C HIS A 187 -2.54 9.20 4.52
N LEU A 188 -2.35 10.46 4.90
CA LEU A 188 -3.32 11.53 4.62
C LEU A 188 -3.42 11.88 3.13
N LEU A 189 -2.29 11.91 2.42
CA LEU A 189 -2.21 12.36 1.04
C LEU A 189 -2.48 11.26 0.02
N PHE A 190 -2.03 10.04 0.30
CA PHE A 190 -2.11 8.91 -0.64
C PHE A 190 -3.05 7.78 -0.17
N GLY A 191 -3.62 7.90 1.04
CA GLY A 191 -4.65 6.98 1.51
C GLY A 191 -5.97 7.14 0.75
N GLN A 192 -6.95 6.30 1.10
CA GLN A 192 -8.30 6.41 0.55
C GLN A 192 -8.91 7.78 0.92
N LYS A 193 -9.33 8.54 -0.08
CA LYS A 193 -9.94 9.87 0.12
C LYS A 193 -11.19 9.76 1.00
N GLY A 194 -11.27 10.60 2.04
CA GLY A 194 -12.36 10.56 3.03
C GLY A 194 -12.29 9.39 4.02
N ALA A 195 -11.23 8.58 3.99
CA ALA A 195 -11.02 7.55 4.99
C ALA A 195 -10.80 8.15 6.38
N PHE A 196 -11.22 7.40 7.40
CA PHE A 196 -11.04 7.73 8.81
C PHE A 196 -11.63 9.09 9.26
N GLY A 197 -12.62 9.62 8.51
CA GLY A 197 -13.39 10.79 8.94
C GLY A 197 -12.67 12.12 8.78
N VAL A 198 -11.59 12.18 8.00
CA VAL A 198 -10.86 13.41 7.69
C VAL A 198 -11.28 13.91 6.31
N GLY A 199 -11.88 15.10 6.26
CA GLY A 199 -12.26 15.77 5.01
C GLY A 199 -11.10 16.55 4.38
N GLN A 200 -11.19 16.83 3.07
CA GLN A 200 -10.14 17.55 2.34
C GLN A 200 -9.85 18.93 2.95
N GLU A 201 -10.87 19.67 3.39
CA GLU A 201 -10.69 20.97 4.05
C GLU A 201 -9.85 20.88 5.33
N GLN A 202 -10.03 19.80 6.11
CA GLN A 202 -9.24 19.57 7.32
C GLN A 202 -7.79 19.22 6.97
N ILE A 203 -7.57 18.46 5.90
CA ILE A 203 -6.22 18.16 5.39
C ILE A 203 -5.54 19.44 4.91
N ASP A 204 -6.24 20.28 4.14
CA ASP A 204 -5.68 21.53 3.62
C ASP A 204 -5.34 22.51 4.74
N ALA A 205 -6.20 22.62 5.76
CA ALA A 205 -5.95 23.41 6.96
C ALA A 205 -4.72 22.87 7.73
N PHE A 206 -4.64 21.56 7.94
CA PHE A 206 -3.51 20.91 8.58
C PHE A 206 -2.19 21.18 7.83
N LEU A 207 -2.17 20.96 6.50
CA LEU A 207 -1.00 21.21 5.66
C LEU A 207 -0.58 22.69 5.69
N LYS A 208 -1.55 23.61 5.73
CA LYS A 208 -1.28 25.04 5.84
C LYS A 208 -0.57 25.39 7.15
N THR A 209 -1.05 24.86 8.29
CA THR A 209 -0.38 25.04 9.58
C THR A 209 1.00 24.39 9.57
N LEU A 210 1.12 23.17 9.06
CA LEU A 210 2.38 22.43 9.03
C LEU A 210 3.46 23.10 8.15
N ARG A 211 3.08 23.70 7.01
CA ARG A 211 3.99 24.50 6.15
C ARG A 211 4.53 25.76 6.83
N ARG A 212 3.87 26.26 7.88
CA ARG A 212 4.36 27.38 8.68
C ARG A 212 5.44 26.92 9.65
N ASP A 213 5.27 25.73 10.21
CA ASP A 213 6.23 25.11 11.13
C ASP A 213 7.45 24.54 10.38
N PHE A 214 7.25 24.11 9.13
CA PHE A 214 8.30 23.68 8.21
C PHE A 214 8.33 24.55 6.95
N PRO A 215 8.79 25.82 7.04
CA PRO A 215 8.94 26.68 5.87
C PRO A 215 9.85 26.05 4.82
N GLN A 216 9.65 26.40 3.55
CA GLN A 216 10.33 25.75 2.43
C GLN A 216 11.86 25.70 2.60
N GLU A 217 12.49 26.78 3.10
CA GLU A 217 13.95 26.85 3.27
C GLU A 217 14.48 25.96 4.40
N ARG A 218 13.62 25.52 5.32
CA ARG A 218 13.96 24.72 6.51
C ARG A 218 13.20 23.39 6.55
N CYS A 219 12.50 23.04 5.47
CA CYS A 219 11.73 21.83 5.37
C CYS A 219 12.68 20.63 5.17
N PRO A 220 12.59 19.58 5.99
CA PRO A 220 13.35 18.35 5.77
C PRO A 220 13.09 17.79 4.36
N VAL A 221 14.15 17.32 3.70
CA VAL A 221 14.11 16.82 2.31
C VAL A 221 13.02 15.77 2.10
N VAL A 222 12.82 14.88 3.07
CA VAL A 222 11.81 13.81 2.99
C VAL A 222 10.36 14.34 3.05
N LEU A 223 10.13 15.51 3.65
CA LEU A 223 8.79 16.11 3.74
C LEU A 223 8.50 17.07 2.58
N ALA A 224 9.53 17.59 1.90
CA ALA A 224 9.38 18.60 0.86
C ALA A 224 8.44 18.15 -0.28
N PRO A 225 8.51 16.91 -0.83
CA PRO A 225 7.58 16.45 -1.86
C PRO A 225 6.13 16.37 -1.39
N LEU A 226 5.92 16.08 -0.10
CA LEU A 226 4.60 15.96 0.51
C LEU A 226 3.98 17.33 0.82
N LEU A 227 4.80 18.28 1.26
CA LEU A 227 4.34 19.62 1.64
C LEU A 227 4.29 20.59 0.46
N TYR A 228 5.19 20.47 -0.53
CA TYR A 228 5.33 21.41 -1.64
C TYR A 228 5.34 20.70 -3.02
N PRO A 229 4.29 19.94 -3.38
CA PRO A 229 4.27 19.12 -4.59
C PRO A 229 4.34 19.93 -5.90
N GLU A 230 3.91 21.20 -5.88
CA GLU A 230 3.89 22.11 -7.03
C GLU A 230 5.29 22.54 -7.50
N LYS A 231 6.32 22.41 -6.65
CA LYS A 231 7.70 22.73 -7.00
C LYS A 231 8.46 21.42 -7.10
N ARG A 232 8.41 20.80 -8.27
CA ARG A 232 9.32 19.70 -8.60
C ARG A 232 10.75 20.18 -8.34
N ASP A 233 11.49 19.45 -7.50
CA ASP A 233 12.93 19.58 -7.43
C ASP A 233 13.51 19.49 -8.84
N ILE A 234 14.61 20.22 -9.05
CA ILE A 234 15.32 20.38 -10.32
C ILE A 234 15.31 19.05 -11.07
N LEU A 235 14.53 19.01 -12.16
CA LEU A 235 14.53 17.92 -13.09
C LEU A 235 15.99 17.60 -13.46
N MET A 236 16.41 16.34 -13.27
CA MET A 236 17.64 15.77 -13.87
C MET A 236 17.69 15.92 -15.41
N ASP A 237 16.67 16.51 -16.01
CA ASP A 237 16.51 16.87 -17.42
C ASP A 237 17.50 17.95 -17.90
N ARG A 238 18.41 18.43 -17.05
CA ARG A 238 19.51 19.34 -17.43
C ARG A 238 20.84 18.67 -17.80
N ILE A 239 20.85 17.37 -18.13
CA ILE A 239 22.07 16.71 -18.67
C ILE A 239 21.97 16.44 -20.19
N LEU A 240 20.83 16.69 -20.84
CA LEU A 240 20.73 16.52 -22.29
C LEU A 240 20.34 17.84 -22.98
N PRO A 241 21.13 18.34 -23.95
CA PRO A 241 20.77 19.52 -24.71
C PRO A 241 19.53 19.25 -25.58
N ASP A 242 18.65 20.25 -25.61
CA ASP A 242 17.42 20.36 -26.38
C ASP A 242 17.43 19.70 -27.77
N SER A 243 16.28 19.11 -28.11
CA SER A 243 15.78 19.09 -29.49
C SER A 243 14.25 19.13 -29.49
N GLY A 244 13.71 20.35 -29.39
CA GLY A 244 12.65 20.85 -30.27
C GLY A 244 11.22 20.35 -30.05
N GLY A 245 10.32 21.30 -29.75
CA GLY A 245 8.95 21.24 -30.25
C GLY A 245 7.86 21.62 -29.25
N VAL A 246 7.68 22.92 -29.05
CA VAL A 246 6.41 23.45 -28.50
C VAL A 246 5.32 23.27 -29.56
N ALA A 247 4.36 22.37 -29.34
CA ALA A 247 2.93 22.55 -29.61
C ALA A 247 2.17 21.20 -29.63
N LYS A 248 1.42 20.90 -28.56
CA LYS A 248 0.01 20.44 -28.66
C LYS A 248 -0.66 20.47 -27.30
N THR A 249 -1.10 21.66 -26.92
CA THR A 249 -2.22 21.87 -26.01
C THR A 249 -3.51 21.58 -26.80
N MET A 250 -3.82 20.29 -26.95
CA MET A 250 -5.19 19.81 -27.09
C MET A 250 -5.30 18.63 -26.13
N MET A 251 -6.34 18.67 -25.32
CA MET A 251 -6.73 17.68 -24.33
C MET A 251 -6.78 16.29 -25.01
N GLU A 252 -5.71 15.50 -24.89
CA GLU A 252 -5.72 14.09 -25.30
C GLU A 252 -6.53 13.32 -24.25
N SER A 253 -7.84 13.20 -24.46
CA SER A 253 -8.68 12.26 -23.73
C SER A 253 -8.17 10.85 -24.01
N SER A 254 -7.50 10.21 -23.05
CA SER A 254 -6.98 8.86 -23.26
C SER A 254 -8.14 7.87 -23.35
N LEU A 255 -7.99 6.79 -24.12
CA LEU A 255 -9.01 5.76 -24.29
C LEU A 255 -9.47 5.21 -22.92
N ALA A 256 -8.54 5.10 -21.98
CA ALA A 256 -8.79 4.65 -20.62
C ALA A 256 -9.75 5.59 -19.85
N ASP A 257 -9.58 6.91 -19.99
CA ASP A 257 -10.45 7.89 -19.32
C ASP A 257 -11.86 7.85 -19.91
N PHE A 258 -11.95 7.81 -21.24
CA PHE A 258 -13.23 7.71 -21.94
C PHE A 258 -13.97 6.40 -21.60
N MET A 259 -13.27 5.26 -21.61
CA MET A 259 -13.84 3.98 -21.18
C MET A 259 -14.34 4.05 -19.74
N GLN A 260 -13.56 4.66 -18.85
CA GLN A 260 -13.94 4.79 -17.44
C GLN A 260 -15.19 5.66 -17.25
N GLU A 261 -15.38 6.71 -18.04
CA GLU A 261 -16.59 7.55 -18.04
C GLU A 261 -17.84 6.82 -18.55
N VAL A 262 -17.68 5.98 -19.58
CA VAL A 262 -18.76 5.11 -20.10
C VAL A 262 -19.12 4.00 -19.10
N GLY A 263 -18.14 3.50 -18.36
CA GLY A 263 -18.31 2.43 -17.38
C GLY A 263 -18.44 1.04 -18.02
N TYR A 264 -18.85 0.04 -17.22
CA TYR A 264 -18.80 -1.37 -17.61
C TYR A 264 -19.62 -1.72 -18.86
N GLY A 265 -20.61 -0.90 -19.20
CA GLY A 265 -21.39 -1.03 -20.44
C GLY A 265 -20.52 -1.00 -21.70
N PHE A 266 -19.32 -0.39 -21.65
CA PHE A 266 -18.37 -0.39 -22.77
C PHE A 266 -18.02 -1.80 -23.26
N CYS A 267 -17.92 -2.77 -22.34
CA CYS A 267 -17.54 -4.15 -22.64
C CYS A 267 -18.72 -5.13 -22.43
N ALA A 268 -19.97 -4.65 -22.42
CA ALA A 268 -21.14 -5.52 -22.19
C ALA A 268 -21.40 -6.49 -23.36
N SER A 269 -21.12 -6.06 -24.59
CA SER A 269 -21.20 -6.89 -25.80
C SER A 269 -20.06 -6.58 -26.78
N ILE A 270 -19.80 -7.51 -27.70
CA ILE A 270 -18.81 -7.33 -28.78
C ILE A 270 -19.23 -6.17 -29.68
N GLU A 271 -20.52 -6.08 -30.02
CA GLU A 271 -21.05 -5.03 -30.88
C GLU A 271 -20.91 -3.63 -30.27
N GLU A 272 -21.25 -3.46 -28.99
CA GLU A 272 -21.13 -2.16 -28.30
C GLU A 272 -19.67 -1.74 -28.21
N CYS A 273 -18.79 -2.64 -27.76
CA CYS A 273 -17.37 -2.38 -27.65
C CYS A 273 -16.77 -1.99 -29.01
N ARG A 274 -17.12 -2.72 -30.07
CA ARG A 274 -16.67 -2.46 -31.45
C ARG A 274 -17.13 -1.08 -31.93
N ASN A 275 -18.40 -0.75 -31.74
CA ASN A 275 -18.96 0.53 -32.18
C ASN A 275 -18.27 1.71 -31.48
N ILE A 276 -18.03 1.61 -30.18
CA ILE A 276 -17.41 2.68 -29.41
C ILE A 276 -15.93 2.85 -29.80
N ILE A 277 -15.18 1.74 -29.97
CA ILE A 277 -13.78 1.81 -30.43
C ILE A 277 -13.69 2.39 -31.85
N MET A 278 -14.64 2.08 -32.74
CA MET A 278 -14.69 2.69 -34.06
C MET A 278 -14.97 4.20 -34.00
N GLN A 279 -15.83 4.66 -33.07
CA GLN A 279 -16.09 6.08 -32.85
C GLN A 279 -14.87 6.81 -32.28
N PHE A 280 -14.15 6.18 -31.34
CA PHE A 280 -12.90 6.71 -30.78
C PHE A 280 -11.80 6.81 -31.85
N GLY A 281 -11.74 5.82 -32.75
CA GLY A 281 -10.79 5.77 -33.85
C GLY A 281 -9.76 4.68 -33.65
N VAL A 282 -9.86 3.60 -34.44
CA VAL A 282 -9.00 2.41 -34.34
C VAL A 282 -7.50 2.75 -34.45
N ARG A 283 -7.15 3.75 -35.28
CA ARG A 283 -5.75 4.17 -35.47
C ARG A 283 -5.16 4.86 -34.24
N GLU A 284 -5.98 5.39 -33.35
CA GLU A 284 -5.56 6.05 -32.12
C GLU A 284 -5.29 5.03 -30.99
N VAL A 285 -5.74 3.78 -31.16
CA VAL A 285 -5.54 2.71 -30.19
C VAL A 285 -4.17 2.06 -30.38
N THR A 286 -3.16 2.69 -29.78
CA THR A 286 -1.77 2.20 -29.76
C THR A 286 -1.54 1.19 -28.63
N ALA A 287 -0.40 0.50 -28.65
CA ALA A 287 0.00 -0.41 -27.57
C ALA A 287 0.01 0.28 -26.20
N ALA A 288 0.47 1.53 -26.14
CA ALA A 288 0.46 2.35 -24.94
C ALA A 288 -0.95 2.69 -24.45
N GLN A 289 -1.92 2.92 -25.35
CA GLN A 289 -3.32 3.12 -24.96
C GLN A 289 -3.92 1.85 -24.37
N VAL A 290 -3.63 0.69 -24.97
CA VAL A 290 -4.13 -0.60 -24.47
C VAL A 290 -3.53 -0.94 -23.10
N ALA A 291 -2.23 -0.66 -22.89
CA ALA A 291 -1.59 -0.82 -21.59
C ALA A 291 -2.27 0.04 -20.50
N ARG A 292 -2.58 1.31 -20.82
CA ARG A 292 -3.31 2.21 -19.93
C ARG A 292 -4.72 1.72 -19.64
N VAL A 293 -5.42 1.19 -20.64
CA VAL A 293 -6.76 0.60 -20.47
C VAL A 293 -6.70 -0.61 -19.54
N LEU A 294 -5.76 -1.54 -19.74
CA LEU A 294 -5.58 -2.69 -18.85
C LEU A 294 -5.26 -2.24 -17.41
N GLY A 295 -4.38 -1.25 -17.24
CA GLY A 295 -4.09 -0.65 -15.93
C GLY A 295 -5.31 0.01 -15.30
N MET A 296 -6.14 0.69 -16.09
CA MET A 296 -7.41 1.27 -15.64
C MET A 296 -8.38 0.18 -15.19
N MET A 297 -8.63 -0.84 -16.02
CA MET A 297 -9.53 -1.96 -15.72
C MET A 297 -9.08 -2.73 -14.48
N ALA A 298 -7.76 -2.83 -14.24
CA ALA A 298 -7.22 -3.45 -13.04
C ALA A 298 -7.55 -2.66 -11.76
N ARG A 299 -7.60 -1.32 -11.83
CA ARG A 299 -7.92 -0.46 -10.67
C ARG A 299 -9.42 -0.28 -10.46
N THR A 300 -10.22 -0.39 -11.53
CA THR A 300 -11.66 -0.09 -11.53
C THR A 300 -12.51 -1.31 -11.87
N HIS A 301 -12.02 -2.52 -11.59
CA HIS A 301 -12.81 -3.76 -11.77
C HIS A 301 -14.09 -3.80 -10.93
N SER A 302 -14.17 -2.95 -9.91
CA SER A 302 -15.35 -2.74 -9.07
C SER A 302 -15.41 -1.26 -8.67
N GLY A 303 -16.59 -0.80 -8.24
CA GLY A 303 -16.75 0.53 -7.63
C GLY A 303 -16.93 1.71 -8.60
N LEU A 304 -17.03 1.48 -9.92
CA LEU A 304 -17.56 2.49 -10.83
C LEU A 304 -19.06 2.72 -10.56
N THR A 305 -19.45 3.99 -10.45
CA THR A 305 -20.85 4.42 -10.40
C THR A 305 -21.54 4.19 -11.74
N ASP A 306 -22.88 4.13 -11.76
CA ASP A 306 -23.66 3.97 -13.00
C ASP A 306 -23.17 4.95 -14.07
N GLY A 307 -22.57 4.41 -15.13
CA GLY A 307 -22.01 5.18 -16.24
C GLY A 307 -23.10 5.94 -17.01
N ILE A 308 -22.71 6.94 -17.78
CA ILE A 308 -23.65 7.69 -18.63
C ILE A 308 -24.27 6.71 -19.64
N PRO A 309 -25.61 6.62 -19.77
CA PRO A 309 -26.23 5.71 -20.73
C PRO A 309 -25.73 5.96 -22.16
N LEU A 310 -25.17 4.92 -22.78
CA LEU A 310 -24.59 4.93 -24.14
C LEU A 310 -25.56 5.42 -25.23
N GLN A 311 -26.88 5.39 -24.98
CA GLN A 311 -27.91 5.93 -25.88
C GLN A 311 -27.79 7.44 -26.14
N SER A 312 -27.03 8.16 -25.31
CA SER A 312 -26.78 9.60 -25.48
C SER A 312 -25.64 9.92 -26.48
N ILE A 313 -24.80 8.95 -26.83
CA ILE A 313 -23.57 9.17 -27.62
C ILE A 313 -23.76 8.82 -29.12
N SER A 314 -24.70 7.94 -29.45
CA SER A 314 -24.86 7.39 -30.81
C SER A 314 -25.75 8.20 -31.77
N ALA A 315 -26.31 9.35 -31.34
CA ALA A 315 -27.16 10.19 -32.18
C ALA A 315 -26.57 11.59 -32.40
N PRO A 316 -26.23 11.98 -33.65
CA PRO A 316 -25.90 13.37 -33.95
C PRO A 316 -27.17 14.23 -33.84
N GLY A 317 -27.34 14.97 -32.74
CA GLY A 317 -28.35 16.02 -32.62
C GLY A 317 -29.42 15.88 -31.52
N SER A 318 -29.29 14.97 -30.55
CA SER A 318 -30.26 14.90 -29.43
C SER A 318 -29.81 15.74 -28.23
N GLY A 319 -30.62 16.72 -27.85
CA GLY A 319 -30.40 17.57 -26.68
C GLY A 319 -30.45 16.79 -25.38
N ILE A 320 -29.72 17.29 -24.38
CA ILE A 320 -29.44 16.70 -23.06
C ILE A 320 -30.71 16.40 -22.23
N TRP A 321 -31.91 16.80 -22.66
CA TRP A 321 -33.15 16.73 -21.88
C TRP A 321 -34.23 15.97 -22.65
N SER A 322 -34.25 14.64 -22.53
CA SER A 322 -35.45 13.84 -22.77
C SER A 322 -35.80 13.07 -21.51
N ASP A 323 -36.85 13.57 -20.84
CA ASP A 323 -37.53 12.92 -19.73
C ASP A 323 -38.19 11.62 -20.24
N GLY A 324 -37.76 10.48 -19.72
CA GLY A 324 -38.15 9.18 -20.25
C GLY A 324 -37.73 8.04 -19.34
N LYS A 325 -38.58 7.74 -18.35
CA LYS A 325 -38.58 6.47 -17.63
C LYS A 325 -38.67 5.32 -18.61
N ASP A 326 -37.57 4.64 -18.87
CA ASP A 326 -37.58 3.23 -19.26
C ASP A 326 -36.44 2.53 -18.51
N LYS A 327 -36.81 1.87 -17.40
CA LYS A 327 -35.95 0.87 -16.77
C LYS A 327 -35.86 -0.32 -17.72
N SER A 328 -34.81 -0.39 -18.52
CA SER A 328 -34.42 -1.64 -19.15
C SER A 328 -33.94 -2.61 -18.06
N ASP A 329 -34.66 -3.71 -17.87
CA ASP A 329 -34.25 -4.89 -17.10
C ASP A 329 -33.09 -5.63 -17.80
N GLY A 330 -31.98 -4.93 -18.04
CA GLY A 330 -30.72 -5.50 -18.48
C GLY A 330 -29.86 -5.78 -17.25
N THR A 331 -29.33 -6.99 -17.15
CA THR A 331 -28.36 -7.39 -16.13
C THR A 331 -27.15 -6.46 -16.23
N GLN A 332 -27.08 -5.42 -15.40
CA GLN A 332 -26.00 -4.44 -15.46
C GLN A 332 -24.67 -5.14 -15.13
N ALA A 333 -23.70 -5.03 -16.03
CA ALA A 333 -22.36 -5.54 -15.79
C ALA A 333 -21.74 -4.77 -14.62
N HIS A 334 -21.21 -5.49 -13.63
CA HIS A 334 -20.58 -4.91 -12.44
C HIS A 334 -19.05 -5.00 -12.46
N THR A 335 -18.47 -5.49 -13.56
CA THR A 335 -17.03 -5.63 -13.79
C THR A 335 -16.73 -5.53 -15.28
N TRP A 336 -15.49 -5.23 -15.60
CA TRP A 336 -15.01 -5.22 -16.99
C TRP A 336 -14.96 -6.61 -17.60
N ASN A 337 -15.34 -6.72 -18.88
CA ASN A 337 -15.12 -7.92 -19.69
C ASN A 337 -13.87 -7.74 -20.55
N VAL A 338 -12.73 -8.22 -20.02
CA VAL A 338 -11.42 -8.12 -20.68
C VAL A 338 -11.40 -8.92 -21.98
N GLU A 339 -12.07 -10.07 -22.05
CA GLU A 339 -12.11 -10.89 -23.26
C GLU A 339 -12.76 -10.14 -24.43
N VAL A 340 -13.93 -9.54 -24.19
CA VAL A 340 -14.64 -8.74 -25.21
C VAL A 340 -13.76 -7.60 -25.72
N LEU A 341 -13.09 -6.88 -24.81
CA LEU A 341 -12.20 -5.79 -25.20
C LEU A 341 -11.07 -6.30 -26.10
N ILE A 342 -10.33 -7.33 -25.66
CA ILE A 342 -9.14 -7.81 -26.37
C ILE A 342 -9.52 -8.43 -27.72
N ASP A 343 -10.62 -9.18 -27.79
CA ASP A 343 -11.09 -9.80 -29.03
C ASP A 343 -11.51 -8.73 -30.06
N VAL A 344 -12.22 -7.68 -29.63
CA VAL A 344 -12.58 -6.54 -30.50
C VAL A 344 -11.35 -5.76 -30.95
N LEU A 345 -10.39 -5.50 -30.05
CA LEU A 345 -9.16 -4.79 -30.41
C LEU A 345 -8.33 -5.57 -31.45
N LYS A 346 -8.24 -6.88 -31.30
CA LYS A 346 -7.56 -7.76 -32.26
C LYS A 346 -8.27 -7.83 -33.59
N GLU A 347 -9.60 -7.85 -33.59
CA GLU A 347 -10.39 -7.84 -34.81
C GLU A 347 -10.19 -6.52 -35.59
N LEU A 348 -10.28 -5.38 -34.89
CA LEU A 348 -10.17 -4.06 -35.51
C LEU A 348 -8.73 -3.69 -35.88
N ASN A 349 -7.75 -4.15 -35.10
CA ASN A 349 -6.33 -3.94 -35.36
C ASN A 349 -5.51 -5.23 -35.16
N PRO A 350 -5.48 -6.12 -36.16
CA PRO A 350 -4.71 -7.37 -36.09
C PRO A 350 -3.19 -7.16 -35.97
N SER A 351 -2.68 -5.95 -36.25
CA SER A 351 -1.26 -5.62 -36.17
C SER A 351 -0.81 -5.17 -34.77
N LEU A 352 -1.74 -5.05 -33.81
CA LEU A 352 -1.44 -4.64 -32.45
C LEU A 352 -0.55 -5.69 -31.75
N ASN A 353 0.65 -5.27 -31.34
CA ASN A 353 1.63 -6.15 -30.74
C ASN A 353 1.50 -6.18 -29.21
N PHE A 354 1.02 -7.29 -28.65
CA PHE A 354 0.86 -7.42 -27.20
C PHE A 354 2.17 -7.58 -26.41
N LYS A 355 3.30 -7.88 -27.08
CA LYS A 355 4.63 -7.74 -26.46
C LYS A 355 4.95 -6.27 -26.18
N GLU A 356 4.60 -5.40 -27.11
CA GLU A 356 4.71 -3.94 -26.94
C GLU A 356 3.72 -3.44 -25.89
N VAL A 357 2.48 -3.95 -25.86
CA VAL A 357 1.52 -3.64 -24.77
C VAL A 357 2.10 -4.01 -23.40
N THR A 358 2.76 -5.17 -23.29
CA THR A 358 3.40 -5.59 -22.03
C THR A 358 4.55 -4.66 -21.66
N TYR A 359 5.36 -4.25 -22.64
CA TYR A 359 6.43 -3.27 -22.44
C TYR A 359 5.88 -1.91 -21.96
N GLU A 360 4.76 -1.45 -22.52
CA GLU A 360 4.12 -0.18 -22.22
C GLU A 360 3.32 -0.17 -20.90
N LEU A 361 3.20 -1.29 -20.18
CA LEU A 361 2.65 -1.29 -18.81
C LEU A 361 3.46 -0.37 -17.86
N ASP A 362 4.73 -0.12 -18.19
CA ASP A 362 5.62 0.82 -17.51
C ASP A 362 5.24 2.28 -17.79
N HIS A 363 4.12 2.71 -17.22
CA HIS A 363 3.59 4.07 -17.38
C HIS A 363 3.16 4.69 -16.04
N PRO A 364 3.05 6.04 -15.95
CA PRO A 364 2.54 6.69 -14.76
C PRO A 364 1.12 6.21 -14.40
N GLY A 365 0.90 5.88 -13.13
CA GLY A 365 -0.40 5.48 -12.61
C GLY A 365 -0.77 4.00 -12.82
N PHE A 366 0.09 3.18 -13.41
CA PHE A 366 -0.09 1.72 -13.38
C PHE A 366 0.06 1.21 -11.95
N GLN A 367 -0.95 0.48 -11.46
CA GLN A 367 -0.94 -0.10 -10.11
C GLN A 367 -1.92 -1.26 -10.02
N ILE A 368 -1.46 -2.40 -9.49
CA ILE A 368 -2.30 -3.52 -9.10
C ILE A 368 -2.60 -3.42 -7.60
N ARG A 369 -3.85 -3.66 -7.21
CA ARG A 369 -4.32 -3.51 -5.81
C ARG A 369 -4.83 -4.80 -5.18
N ASP A 370 -5.20 -5.78 -6.01
CA ASP A 370 -5.73 -7.07 -5.59
C ASP A 370 -5.58 -8.12 -6.69
N SER A 371 -6.01 -9.34 -6.38
CA SER A 371 -5.95 -10.50 -7.28
C SER A 371 -6.77 -10.33 -8.55
N LYS A 372 -7.93 -9.66 -8.49
CA LYS A 372 -8.76 -9.39 -9.68
C LYS A 372 -8.08 -8.42 -10.64
N GLY A 373 -7.44 -7.38 -10.10
CA GLY A 373 -6.64 -6.45 -10.89
C GLY A 373 -5.48 -7.16 -11.59
N LEU A 374 -4.76 -8.03 -10.88
CA LEU A 374 -3.69 -8.85 -11.47
C LEU A 374 -4.23 -9.75 -12.59
N HIS A 375 -5.33 -10.46 -12.32
CA HIS A 375 -5.98 -11.34 -13.28
C HIS A 375 -6.34 -10.61 -14.57
N ASN A 376 -6.96 -9.42 -14.50
CA ASN A 376 -7.34 -8.65 -15.67
C ASN A 376 -6.14 -8.29 -16.56
N VAL A 377 -5.01 -7.90 -15.97
CA VAL A 377 -3.80 -7.55 -16.72
C VAL A 377 -3.16 -8.80 -17.35
N VAL A 378 -2.95 -9.85 -16.55
CA VAL A 378 -2.31 -11.10 -17.01
C VAL A 378 -3.13 -11.77 -18.09
N TYR A 379 -4.44 -11.93 -17.86
CA TYR A 379 -5.37 -12.53 -18.81
C TYR A 379 -5.48 -11.68 -20.09
N GLY A 380 -5.56 -10.35 -19.97
CA GLY A 380 -5.64 -9.46 -21.13
C GLY A 380 -4.43 -9.59 -22.05
N ILE A 381 -3.23 -9.67 -21.47
CA ILE A 381 -1.98 -9.86 -22.24
C ILE A 381 -1.94 -11.25 -22.87
N GLN A 382 -2.22 -12.32 -22.12
CA GLN A 382 -2.22 -13.69 -22.64
C GLN A 382 -3.25 -13.86 -23.78
N ARG A 383 -4.46 -13.32 -23.61
CA ARG A 383 -5.50 -13.31 -24.65
C ARG A 383 -5.04 -12.53 -25.88
N GLY A 384 -4.38 -11.39 -25.65
CA GLY A 384 -3.77 -10.56 -26.68
C GLY A 384 -2.58 -11.20 -27.40
N LEU A 385 -1.93 -12.19 -26.80
CA LEU A 385 -0.92 -13.00 -27.46
C LEU A 385 -1.53 -14.25 -28.13
N GLY A 386 -2.78 -14.59 -27.82
CA GLY A 386 -3.44 -15.78 -28.34
C GLY A 386 -3.09 -17.04 -27.56
N MET A 387 -3.00 -16.93 -26.22
CA MET A 387 -2.61 -18.00 -25.29
C MET A 387 -1.13 -18.44 -25.41
N GLU A 388 -0.27 -17.63 -26.01
CA GLU A 388 1.18 -17.82 -25.90
C GLU A 388 1.67 -17.54 -24.47
N VAL A 389 2.87 -18.04 -24.14
CA VAL A 389 3.54 -17.81 -22.85
C VAL A 389 3.66 -16.31 -22.59
N PHE A 390 3.27 -15.88 -21.37
CA PHE A 390 3.37 -14.48 -20.97
C PHE A 390 4.82 -13.98 -21.11
N PRO A 391 5.06 -12.78 -21.69
CA PRO A 391 6.40 -12.32 -22.02
C PRO A 391 7.07 -11.71 -20.78
N VAL A 392 7.50 -12.58 -19.86
CA VAL A 392 8.01 -12.21 -18.52
C VAL A 392 9.22 -11.29 -18.55
N ASP A 393 10.01 -11.29 -19.63
CA ASP A 393 11.21 -10.46 -19.76
C ASP A 393 10.88 -8.95 -19.61
N PHE A 394 9.68 -8.54 -20.01
CA PHE A 394 9.20 -7.17 -19.83
C PHE A 394 8.83 -6.83 -18.38
N ILE A 395 8.64 -7.84 -17.52
CA ILE A 395 8.47 -7.67 -16.07
C ILE A 395 9.83 -7.67 -15.37
N TYR A 396 10.78 -8.49 -15.82
CA TYR A 396 12.12 -8.58 -15.21
C TYR A 396 13.02 -7.38 -15.48
N ARG A 397 12.83 -6.68 -16.62
CA ARG A 397 13.56 -5.44 -16.87
C ARG A 397 13.24 -4.40 -15.78
N PRO A 398 14.17 -3.51 -15.41
CA PRO A 398 13.83 -2.36 -14.58
C PRO A 398 12.79 -1.48 -15.26
N TRP A 399 11.74 -1.12 -14.54
CA TRP A 399 10.73 -0.16 -15.00
C TRP A 399 11.14 1.27 -14.63
N LYS A 400 10.75 2.24 -15.45
CA LYS A 400 10.84 3.66 -15.08
C LYS A 400 9.91 3.99 -13.91
N HIS A 401 8.76 3.32 -13.84
CA HIS A 401 7.75 3.49 -12.80
C HIS A 401 7.80 2.30 -11.83
N ALA A 402 8.76 2.32 -10.91
CA ALA A 402 9.05 1.22 -9.98
C ALA A 402 7.87 0.82 -9.08
N GLU A 403 6.99 1.77 -8.71
CA GLU A 403 5.78 1.47 -7.92
C GLU A 403 4.83 0.51 -8.65
N GLY A 404 4.64 0.73 -9.96
CA GLY A 404 3.83 -0.14 -10.81
C GLY A 404 4.41 -1.54 -10.90
N GLN A 405 5.73 -1.63 -11.16
CA GLN A 405 6.45 -2.90 -11.21
C GLN A 405 6.37 -3.66 -9.88
N LEU A 406 6.62 -2.97 -8.77
CA LEU A 406 6.55 -3.56 -7.43
C LEU A 406 5.13 -4.07 -7.13
N SER A 407 4.10 -3.32 -7.50
CA SER A 407 2.71 -3.77 -7.31
C SER A 407 2.39 -5.05 -8.10
N PHE A 408 2.90 -5.18 -9.33
CA PHE A 408 2.77 -6.40 -10.13
C PHE A 408 3.47 -7.59 -9.44
N ILE A 409 4.73 -7.40 -9.03
CA ILE A 409 5.54 -8.44 -8.38
C ILE A 409 4.89 -8.87 -7.06
N GLN A 410 4.53 -7.92 -6.19
CA GLN A 410 3.91 -8.20 -4.89
C GLN A 410 2.62 -9.01 -5.05
N HIS A 411 1.72 -8.59 -5.95
CA HIS A 411 0.48 -9.32 -6.16
C HIS A 411 0.69 -10.68 -6.85
N SER A 412 1.71 -10.83 -7.69
CA SER A 412 2.07 -12.14 -8.27
C SER A 412 2.58 -13.11 -7.21
N LEU A 413 3.44 -12.66 -6.28
CA LEU A 413 3.96 -13.48 -5.18
C LEU A 413 2.85 -13.92 -4.20
N ILE A 414 1.82 -13.09 -4.01
CA ILE A 414 0.67 -13.40 -3.15
C ILE A 414 -0.34 -14.32 -3.86
N ASN A 415 -0.41 -14.30 -5.20
CA ASN A 415 -1.42 -15.01 -5.99
C ASN A 415 -0.78 -15.86 -7.10
N PRO A 416 0.01 -16.91 -6.74
CA PRO A 416 0.74 -17.74 -7.70
C PRO A 416 -0.17 -18.58 -8.61
N GLU A 417 -1.46 -18.70 -8.31
CA GLU A 417 -2.48 -19.29 -9.17
C GLU A 417 -2.82 -18.41 -10.39
N ILE A 418 -2.55 -17.10 -10.31
CA ILE A 418 -2.75 -16.14 -11.40
C ILE A 418 -1.46 -15.93 -12.18
N PHE A 419 -0.34 -15.72 -11.46
CA PHE A 419 0.97 -15.52 -12.05
C PHE A 419 2.06 -16.04 -11.12
N CYS A 420 2.78 -17.08 -11.54
CA CYS A 420 3.89 -17.65 -10.77
C CYS A 420 5.21 -17.43 -11.50
N PHE A 421 6.20 -16.85 -10.81
CA PHE A 421 7.52 -16.65 -11.43
C PHE A 421 8.25 -17.97 -11.72
N ALA A 422 7.90 -19.06 -11.01
CA ALA A 422 8.44 -20.39 -11.27
C ALA A 422 8.04 -20.96 -12.64
N ASP A 423 6.94 -20.46 -13.22
CA ASP A 423 6.47 -20.90 -14.54
C ASP A 423 7.32 -20.31 -15.68
N TYR A 424 8.28 -19.43 -15.38
CA TYR A 424 9.10 -18.72 -16.36
C TYR A 424 10.60 -18.85 -16.11
N PRO A 425 11.45 -18.67 -17.14
CA PRO A 425 12.90 -18.75 -16.99
C PRO A 425 13.45 -17.69 -16.03
N CYS A 426 14.18 -18.10 -14.99
CA CYS A 426 14.82 -17.21 -14.04
C CYS A 426 16.23 -17.70 -13.66
N HIS A 427 17.03 -16.82 -13.08
CA HIS A 427 18.28 -17.22 -12.43
C HIS A 427 17.96 -17.67 -11.01
N THR A 428 17.95 -18.97 -10.77
CA THR A 428 17.67 -19.53 -9.46
C THR A 428 18.86 -19.38 -8.51
N VAL A 429 18.57 -19.19 -7.22
CA VAL A 429 19.59 -19.23 -6.17
C VAL A 429 19.81 -20.69 -5.77
N ALA A 430 21.07 -21.07 -5.52
CA ALA A 430 21.40 -22.40 -5.05
C ALA A 430 20.82 -22.62 -3.63
N THR A 431 19.80 -23.47 -3.53
CA THR A 431 19.10 -23.81 -2.28
C THR A 431 19.55 -25.15 -1.68
N ASP A 432 20.43 -25.88 -2.36
CA ASP A 432 21.04 -27.15 -1.92
C ASP A 432 21.88 -27.01 -0.64
N ILE A 433 22.34 -25.80 -0.34
CA ILE A 433 23.03 -25.46 0.91
C ILE A 433 22.10 -25.37 2.13
N LEU A 434 20.78 -25.34 1.94
CA LEU A 434 19.80 -25.21 3.03
C LEU A 434 19.60 -26.55 3.73
N LYS A 435 19.51 -26.52 5.08
CA LYS A 435 19.25 -27.73 5.89
C LYS A 435 17.88 -28.37 5.60
N ALA A 436 16.92 -27.56 5.16
CA ALA A 436 15.62 -27.99 4.68
C ALA A 436 15.42 -27.31 3.32
N PRO A 437 15.43 -28.06 2.21
CA PRO A 437 15.16 -27.49 0.91
C PRO A 437 13.70 -26.99 0.86
N PRO A 438 13.43 -25.90 0.14
CA PRO A 438 12.05 -25.46 -0.10
C PRO A 438 11.26 -26.57 -0.81
N GLU A 439 9.95 -26.60 -0.55
CA GLU A 439 9.05 -27.52 -1.24
C GLU A 439 8.80 -26.98 -2.65
N ASP A 440 9.59 -27.42 -3.62
CA ASP A 440 9.52 -26.96 -5.03
C ASP A 440 8.13 -27.22 -5.67
N ASP A 441 7.39 -28.21 -5.17
CA ASP A 441 6.03 -28.52 -5.62
C ASP A 441 4.97 -27.53 -5.08
N ASN A 442 5.31 -26.74 -4.06
CA ASN A 442 4.40 -25.76 -3.48
C ASN A 442 4.54 -24.42 -4.21
N ARG A 443 3.55 -24.07 -5.04
CA ARG A 443 3.54 -22.81 -5.82
C ARG A 443 3.65 -21.54 -4.97
N GLU A 444 3.20 -21.55 -3.71
CA GLU A 444 3.36 -20.41 -2.80
C GLU A 444 4.81 -20.18 -2.38
N ILE A 445 5.63 -21.23 -2.42
CA ILE A 445 7.06 -21.19 -2.11
C ILE A 445 7.86 -21.02 -3.40
N ALA A 446 7.57 -21.81 -4.44
CA ALA A 446 8.33 -21.83 -5.68
C ALA A 446 8.33 -20.50 -6.46
N THR A 447 7.30 -19.66 -6.27
CA THR A 447 7.22 -18.34 -6.93
C THR A 447 8.26 -17.32 -6.40
N TRP A 448 8.87 -17.58 -5.24
CA TRP A 448 9.93 -16.77 -4.63
C TRP A 448 11.31 -17.23 -5.09
#